data_AF-G3UNN9-F1
#
_entry.id   AF-G3UNN9-F1
#
_cell.length_a   1.000
_cell.length_b   1.000
_cell.length_c   1.000
_cell.angle_alpha   90.00
_cell.angle_beta   90.00
_cell.angle_gamma   90.00
#
_symmetry.space_group_name_H-M   'P 1'
#
loop_
_entity.id
_entity.type
_entity.pdbx_description
1 polymer ?
#
loop_
_entity_poly.entity_id
_entity_poly.type
_entity_poly.pdbx_seq_one_letter_code
_entity_poly.pdbx_strand_id
1 'polypeptide(L)'
;QEISDPEILDLVHSALGRMTVVRQVFPSAKDNQKCMRNNHRISSLLCDPQEGYLQMLQISNLYLYDSVLMLANAFHRKLEDRKWHSMASLNCIRKSTKPWNGGRSMLDTIKKGHITGLTGVMEFREDSSNPYVQFEILGTTYSETFGKDMRKLATWDSEKGLNGSLQERPMGSRLQGLTLKVVTVLEEPFVMGRDILVSQRYKFSIDVLDALAKALGFKYDIYQAPDGRYGHQLHNTSWNGMIGELISKRADLAISAITITPERESVVDFSKRYMDYSVGILIKKPEERISIFSLFAPFDFAVWACIAAAIPVVGVLIFVLNRIQAVRAQSAGQPRPSTTATLHSAIWIVYGTFVQQGGESSVNSMAMRIVMGSWWLFTLIVCSSYTANLAAFLTVSRMDNPIRTFQDLSKQVELSYGTVRDSAVYEYFRAKGTNPLEQDSTFAELWRTISKNGGADNCVSSPSEGIRK
;
A
#
# COMPACT_ATOMS: atom_id res chain seq x y z
N GLN A 1 27.65 34.84 -27.21
CA GLN A 1 28.15 35.85 -26.27
C GLN A 1 29.04 35.11 -25.31
N GLU A 2 30.29 35.55 -25.12
CA GLU A 2 31.11 35.02 -24.03
C GLU A 2 30.52 35.55 -22.73
N ILE A 3 30.18 34.64 -21.81
CA ILE A 3 29.60 34.97 -20.51
C ILE A 3 30.68 34.74 -19.46
N SER A 4 30.94 35.77 -18.67
CA SER A 4 31.90 35.73 -17.56
C SER A 4 31.35 34.92 -16.37
N ASP A 5 32.25 34.40 -15.52
CA ASP A 5 31.85 33.73 -14.27
C ASP A 5 30.86 34.51 -13.40
N PRO A 6 31.04 35.84 -13.16
CA PRO A 6 30.07 36.61 -12.38
C PRO A 6 28.71 36.73 -13.07
N GLU A 7 28.66 36.90 -14.38
CA GLU A 7 27.39 36.95 -15.12
C GLU A 7 26.64 35.61 -15.09
N ILE A 8 27.37 34.49 -15.15
CA ILE A 8 26.77 33.15 -14.95
C ILE A 8 26.21 33.06 -13.54
N LEU A 9 26.93 33.53 -12.52
CA LEU A 9 26.49 33.51 -11.13
C LEU A 9 25.20 34.33 -10.94
N ASP A 10 25.12 35.52 -11.53
CA ASP A 10 23.92 36.37 -11.51
C ASP A 10 22.73 35.72 -12.23
N LEU A 11 22.99 35.05 -13.37
CA LEU A 11 21.98 34.28 -14.08
C LEU A 11 21.47 33.09 -13.25
N VAL A 12 22.37 32.43 -12.53
CA VAL A 12 22.04 31.33 -11.61
C VAL A 12 21.17 31.83 -10.46
N HIS A 13 21.53 32.95 -9.85
CA HIS A 13 20.77 33.57 -8.76
C HIS A 13 19.39 34.07 -9.19
N SER A 14 19.22 34.54 -10.43
CA SER A 14 17.94 35.03 -10.95
C SER A 14 16.99 33.94 -11.45
N ALA A 15 17.50 32.77 -11.83
CA ALA A 15 16.66 31.66 -12.28
C ALA A 15 15.80 31.08 -11.13
N LEU A 16 14.68 30.42 -11.44
CA LEU A 16 13.90 29.64 -10.46
C LEU A 16 14.24 28.14 -10.47
N GLY A 17 14.73 27.64 -11.61
CA GLY A 17 15.06 26.23 -11.81
C GLY A 17 16.55 25.91 -11.64
N ARG A 18 16.86 24.62 -11.84
CA ARG A 18 18.22 24.12 -12.04
C ARG A 18 18.74 24.64 -13.37
N MET A 19 19.98 25.12 -13.37
CA MET A 19 20.67 25.52 -14.58
C MET A 19 21.89 24.64 -14.83
N THR A 20 22.17 24.41 -16.10
CA THR A 20 23.39 23.77 -16.56
C THR A 20 23.92 24.61 -17.70
N VAL A 21 25.12 25.15 -17.52
CA VAL A 21 25.79 26.01 -18.48
C VAL A 21 26.91 25.20 -19.11
N VAL A 22 26.90 25.14 -20.44
CA VAL A 22 27.98 24.53 -21.23
C VAL A 22 28.66 25.65 -21.99
N ARG A 23 29.95 25.87 -21.73
CA ARG A 23 30.73 26.90 -22.42
C ARG A 23 32.07 26.36 -22.90
N GLN A 24 32.60 26.97 -23.95
CA GLN A 24 33.94 26.68 -24.46
C GLN A 24 34.98 27.37 -23.57
N VAL A 25 36.08 26.66 -23.30
CA VAL A 25 37.17 27.22 -22.49
C VAL A 25 38.15 27.94 -23.40
N PHE A 26 38.37 29.23 -23.16
CA PHE A 26 39.37 30.03 -23.86
C PHE A 26 40.57 30.30 -22.93
N PRO A 27 41.80 29.90 -23.32
CA PRO A 27 42.97 30.17 -22.51
C PRO A 27 43.23 31.68 -22.39
N SER A 28 43.54 32.15 -21.17
CA SER A 28 43.91 33.55 -20.98
C SER A 28 45.29 33.86 -21.59
N ALA A 29 45.47 35.13 -22.00
CA ALA A 29 46.72 35.66 -22.56
C ALA A 29 47.85 35.86 -21.52
N LYS A 30 47.64 35.48 -20.25
CA LYS A 30 48.64 35.68 -19.17
C LYS A 30 49.85 34.74 -19.26
N ASP A 31 49.76 33.68 -20.07
CA ASP A 31 50.84 32.70 -20.21
C ASP A 31 51.89 33.16 -21.24
N ASN A 32 52.93 33.82 -20.74
CA ASN A 32 54.10 34.24 -21.54
C ASN A 32 54.78 33.08 -22.32
N GLN A 33 54.62 31.83 -21.86
CA GLN A 33 55.10 30.62 -22.53
C GLN A 33 54.41 30.39 -23.89
N LYS A 34 53.13 30.79 -24.05
CA LYS A 34 52.36 30.62 -25.29
C LYS A 34 52.86 31.50 -26.44
N CYS A 35 53.68 32.51 -26.14
CA CYS A 35 54.31 33.40 -27.11
C CYS A 35 55.58 32.84 -27.79
N MET A 36 56.05 31.67 -27.37
CA MET A 36 57.28 31.07 -27.89
C MET A 36 57.03 30.33 -29.20
N ARG A 37 57.81 30.62 -30.25
CA ARG A 37 57.78 29.91 -31.54
C ARG A 37 59.19 29.47 -31.89
N ASN A 38 59.43 28.16 -32.03
CA ASN A 38 60.78 27.59 -32.17
C ASN A 38 61.79 28.17 -31.15
N ASN A 39 61.35 28.29 -29.90
CA ASN A 39 62.11 28.89 -28.79
C ASN A 39 62.46 30.40 -28.93
N HIS A 40 61.79 31.11 -29.83
CA HIS A 40 61.92 32.56 -30.02
C HIS A 40 60.64 33.28 -29.59
N ARG A 41 60.76 34.28 -28.70
CA ARG A 41 59.63 35.09 -28.23
C ARG A 41 59.36 36.22 -29.20
N ILE A 42 58.11 36.38 -29.62
CA ILE A 42 57.67 37.52 -30.42
C ILE A 42 56.66 38.31 -29.58
N SER A 43 56.97 39.57 -29.28
CA SER A 43 56.04 40.45 -28.57
C SER A 43 54.79 40.66 -29.42
N SER A 44 53.62 40.34 -28.88
CA SER A 44 52.34 40.40 -29.57
C SER A 44 51.21 40.52 -28.54
N LEU A 45 49.96 40.72 -29.02
CA LEU A 45 48.78 40.78 -28.16
C LEU A 45 48.59 39.52 -27.28
N LEU A 46 49.16 38.37 -27.65
CA LEU A 46 49.15 37.15 -26.84
C LEU A 46 50.05 37.22 -25.60
N CYS A 47 50.99 38.18 -25.56
CA CYS A 47 51.99 38.32 -24.50
C CYS A 47 51.69 39.48 -23.55
N ASP A 48 50.75 40.34 -23.93
CA ASP A 48 50.32 41.47 -23.12
C ASP A 48 49.08 41.06 -22.32
N PRO A 49 49.01 41.37 -21.01
CA PRO A 49 47.87 41.01 -20.18
C PRO A 49 46.62 41.80 -20.60
N GLN A 50 45.75 41.16 -21.39
CA GLN A 50 44.46 41.72 -21.82
C GLN A 50 43.30 40.92 -21.23
N GLU A 51 43.02 41.14 -19.94
CA GLU A 51 41.88 40.51 -19.27
C GLU A 51 40.57 41.21 -19.70
N GLY A 52 39.58 40.44 -20.18
CA GLY A 52 38.27 40.95 -20.65
C GLY A 52 38.18 41.40 -22.12
N TYR A 53 39.30 41.62 -22.81
CA TYR A 53 39.28 42.01 -24.23
C TYR A 53 38.78 40.90 -25.16
N LEU A 54 39.10 39.64 -24.84
CA LEU A 54 38.68 38.47 -25.62
C LEU A 54 37.14 38.32 -25.66
N GLN A 55 36.46 38.67 -24.57
CA GLN A 55 34.99 38.59 -24.45
C GLN A 55 34.24 39.62 -25.30
N MET A 56 34.90 40.72 -25.68
CA MET A 56 34.34 41.71 -26.61
C MET A 56 34.54 41.33 -28.07
N LEU A 57 35.39 40.34 -28.36
CA LEU A 57 35.66 39.88 -29.70
C LEU A 57 34.69 38.75 -30.08
N GLN A 58 34.36 38.68 -31.38
CA GLN A 58 33.65 37.52 -31.91
C GLN A 58 34.60 36.32 -32.00
N ILE A 59 34.04 35.12 -31.96
CA ILE A 59 34.78 33.85 -32.13
C ILE A 59 35.61 33.87 -33.43
N SER A 60 35.09 34.50 -34.50
CA SER A 60 35.80 34.72 -35.77
C SER A 60 37.11 35.51 -35.61
N ASN A 61 37.15 36.52 -34.73
CA ASN A 61 38.34 37.31 -34.47
C ASN A 61 39.40 36.52 -33.69
N LEU A 62 38.98 35.64 -32.78
CA LEU A 62 39.88 34.75 -32.05
C LEU A 62 40.56 33.77 -33.01
N TYR A 63 39.78 33.14 -33.90
CA TYR A 63 40.35 32.30 -34.96
C TYR A 63 41.16 33.08 -35.99
N LEU A 64 40.84 34.34 -36.26
CA LEU A 64 41.64 35.21 -37.13
C LEU A 64 43.03 35.40 -36.53
N TYR A 65 43.11 35.70 -35.23
CA TYR A 65 44.39 35.82 -34.52
C TYR A 65 45.19 34.51 -34.60
N ASP A 66 44.55 33.38 -34.29
CA ASP A 66 45.20 32.06 -34.33
C ASP A 66 45.61 31.68 -35.76
N SER A 67 44.86 32.11 -36.78
CA SER A 67 45.22 31.94 -38.20
C SER A 67 46.47 32.73 -38.58
N VAL A 68 46.58 33.99 -38.15
CA VAL A 68 47.80 34.80 -38.34
C VAL A 68 48.99 34.13 -37.66
N LEU A 69 48.78 33.61 -36.46
CA LEU A 69 49.80 32.92 -35.67
C LEU A 69 50.27 31.62 -36.33
N MET A 70 49.35 30.85 -36.91
CA MET A 70 49.66 29.63 -37.66
C MET A 70 50.44 29.94 -38.95
N LEU A 71 50.00 30.95 -39.70
CA LEU A 71 50.68 31.37 -40.93
C LEU A 71 52.08 31.93 -40.66
N ALA A 72 52.24 32.74 -39.61
CA ALA A 72 53.55 33.23 -39.18
C ALA A 72 54.49 32.07 -38.81
N ASN A 73 53.99 31.07 -38.07
CA ASN A 73 54.75 29.86 -37.75
C ASN A 73 55.14 29.07 -39.00
N ALA A 74 54.21 28.93 -39.97
CA ALA A 74 54.50 28.28 -41.24
C ALA A 74 55.55 29.04 -42.08
N PHE A 75 55.52 30.38 -42.08
CA PHE A 75 56.56 31.18 -42.71
C PHE A 75 57.92 30.99 -42.05
N HIS A 76 57.97 30.96 -40.71
CA HIS A 76 59.22 30.71 -39.98
C HIS A 76 59.82 29.35 -40.33
N ARG A 77 59.02 28.28 -40.32
CA ARG A 77 59.46 26.93 -40.71
C ARG A 77 59.92 26.87 -42.17
N LYS A 78 59.25 27.58 -43.07
CA LYS A 78 59.64 27.60 -44.48
C LYS A 78 60.94 28.37 -44.75
N LEU A 79 61.20 29.42 -43.97
CA LEU A 79 62.49 30.11 -43.98
C LEU A 79 63.60 29.24 -43.39
N GLU A 80 63.29 28.44 -42.37
CA GLU A 80 64.18 27.42 -41.80
C GLU A 80 64.56 26.35 -42.84
N ASP A 81 63.59 25.90 -43.64
CA ASP A 81 63.80 24.99 -44.78
C ASP A 81 64.61 25.61 -45.94
N ARG A 82 64.92 26.92 -45.88
CA ARG A 82 65.64 27.72 -46.89
C ARG A 82 65.04 27.64 -48.31
N LYS A 83 63.77 27.28 -48.43
CA LYS A 83 63.04 27.15 -49.71
C LYS A 83 61.90 28.16 -49.78
N TRP A 84 62.08 29.24 -50.53
CA TRP A 84 61.08 30.29 -50.66
C TRP A 84 60.48 30.34 -52.07
N HIS A 85 59.15 30.40 -52.14
CA HIS A 85 58.40 30.62 -53.37
C HIS A 85 57.29 31.63 -53.10
N SER A 86 57.39 32.82 -53.70
CA SER A 86 56.32 33.82 -53.66
C SER A 86 55.26 33.55 -54.72
N MET A 87 54.02 33.96 -54.44
CA MET A 87 52.97 34.02 -55.45
C MET A 87 53.29 35.14 -56.46
N ALA A 88 53.15 34.85 -57.76
CA ALA A 88 53.26 35.88 -58.79
C ALA A 88 51.96 36.70 -58.87
N SER A 89 52.09 37.99 -59.18
CA SER A 89 50.92 38.83 -59.48
C SER A 89 50.16 38.27 -60.69
N LEU A 90 48.84 38.18 -60.58
CA LEU A 90 47.98 37.60 -61.63
C LEU A 90 46.61 38.28 -61.67
N ASN A 91 45.97 38.21 -62.85
CA ASN A 91 44.55 38.52 -63.03
C ASN A 91 43.81 37.20 -63.31
N CYS A 92 42.98 36.77 -62.36
CA CYS A 92 42.28 35.49 -62.40
C CYS A 92 41.13 35.42 -63.42
N ILE A 93 40.77 36.55 -64.06
CA ILE A 93 39.74 36.59 -65.12
C ILE A 93 40.29 36.02 -66.43
N ARG A 94 41.62 36.07 -66.65
CA ARG A 94 42.23 35.52 -67.86
C ARG A 94 42.24 34.00 -67.80
N LYS A 95 41.88 33.32 -68.90
CA LYS A 95 41.95 31.84 -68.99
C LYS A 95 43.37 31.27 -68.79
N SER A 96 44.40 32.09 -68.98
CA SER A 96 45.81 31.71 -68.84
C SER A 96 46.37 32.00 -67.44
N THR A 97 45.74 31.51 -66.38
CA THR A 97 46.29 31.60 -65.02
C THR A 97 47.36 30.54 -64.79
N LYS A 98 48.47 30.93 -64.15
CA LYS A 98 49.49 29.97 -63.71
C LYS A 98 49.14 29.50 -62.29
N PRO A 99 48.94 28.19 -62.05
CA PRO A 99 48.74 27.67 -60.70
C PRO A 99 50.00 27.83 -59.86
N TRP A 100 49.83 27.91 -58.54
CA TRP A 100 50.96 28.04 -57.64
C TRP A 100 51.64 26.68 -57.40
N ASN A 101 52.70 26.39 -58.14
CA ASN A 101 53.43 25.13 -58.05
C ASN A 101 54.02 24.86 -56.65
N GLY A 102 54.36 25.92 -55.90
CA GLY A 102 54.86 25.82 -54.52
C GLY A 102 53.78 25.61 -53.46
N GLY A 103 52.50 25.59 -53.85
CA GLY A 103 51.36 25.55 -52.93
C GLY A 103 51.25 24.25 -52.17
N ARG A 104 51.55 23.09 -52.79
CA ARG A 104 51.46 21.80 -52.09
C ARG A 104 52.48 21.68 -50.96
N SER A 105 53.71 22.15 -51.20
CA SER A 105 54.78 22.17 -50.19
C SER A 105 54.44 23.13 -49.04
N MET A 106 53.94 24.34 -49.32
CA MET A 106 53.49 25.25 -48.26
C MET A 106 52.34 24.65 -47.45
N LEU A 107 51.37 24.05 -48.13
CA LEU A 107 50.21 23.44 -47.50
C LEU A 107 50.62 22.29 -46.56
N ASP A 108 51.61 21.49 -46.94
CA ASP A 108 52.16 20.43 -46.07
C ASP A 108 52.80 21.01 -44.79
N THR A 109 53.57 22.10 -44.91
CA THR A 109 54.12 22.82 -43.76
C THR A 109 53.03 23.38 -42.84
N ILE A 110 51.94 23.91 -43.41
CA ILE A 110 50.79 24.44 -42.66
C ILE A 110 50.01 23.31 -41.97
N LYS A 111 49.75 22.19 -42.65
CA LYS A 111 49.03 21.03 -42.09
C LYS A 111 49.79 20.36 -40.95
N LYS A 112 51.12 20.33 -41.01
CA LYS A 112 51.99 19.89 -39.90
C LYS A 112 52.15 20.96 -38.80
N GLY A 113 51.49 22.10 -38.95
CA GLY A 113 51.44 23.18 -37.99
C GLY A 113 50.59 22.81 -36.78
N HIS A 114 51.16 23.00 -35.59
CA HIS A 114 50.44 22.89 -34.32
C HIS A 114 50.73 24.16 -33.53
N ILE A 115 49.69 24.86 -33.09
CA ILE A 115 49.82 26.05 -32.25
C ILE A 115 48.88 25.98 -31.05
N THR A 116 49.27 26.68 -29.99
CA THR A 116 48.39 27.01 -28.87
C THR A 116 48.21 28.51 -28.86
N GLY A 117 46.97 28.95 -29.12
CA GLY A 117 46.58 30.34 -29.29
C GLY A 117 45.51 30.78 -28.29
N LEU A 118 44.66 31.72 -28.70
CA LEU A 118 43.58 32.27 -27.89
C LEU A 118 42.34 31.37 -27.87
N THR A 119 42.15 30.52 -28.89
CA THR A 119 41.05 29.54 -28.94
C THR A 119 41.38 28.19 -28.32
N GLY A 120 42.64 28.00 -27.87
CA GLY A 120 43.17 26.71 -27.44
C GLY A 120 44.13 26.12 -28.47
N VAL A 121 44.00 24.83 -28.72
CA VAL A 121 44.80 24.12 -29.73
C VAL A 121 44.16 24.30 -31.09
N MET A 122 44.95 24.69 -32.08
CA MET A 122 44.52 24.75 -33.47
C MET A 122 45.49 23.96 -34.35
N GLU A 123 44.93 23.02 -35.10
CA GLU A 123 45.63 22.21 -36.10
C GLU A 123 44.72 21.94 -37.30
N PHE A 124 45.32 21.53 -38.42
CA PHE A 124 44.58 21.20 -39.64
C PHE A 124 44.89 19.77 -40.07
N ARG A 125 43.84 18.95 -40.19
CA ARG A 125 43.92 17.59 -40.73
C ARG A 125 44.04 17.59 -42.25
N GLU A 126 44.30 16.41 -42.83
CA GLU A 126 44.44 16.26 -44.28
C GLU A 126 43.18 16.64 -45.05
N ASP A 127 42.00 16.46 -44.44
CA ASP A 127 40.67 16.81 -44.95
C ASP A 127 40.30 18.29 -44.77
N SER A 128 41.23 19.13 -44.29
CA SER A 128 41.02 20.55 -43.98
C SER A 128 40.09 20.81 -42.79
N SER A 129 39.98 19.86 -41.85
CA SER A 129 39.23 20.05 -40.60
C SER A 129 40.13 20.44 -39.42
N ASN A 130 39.58 21.21 -38.47
CA ASN A 130 40.14 21.37 -37.13
C ASN A 130 39.31 20.53 -36.15
N PRO A 131 39.87 19.46 -35.56
CA PRO A 131 39.12 18.54 -34.71
C PRO A 131 38.97 19.01 -33.26
N TYR A 132 39.73 20.03 -32.84
CA TYR A 132 39.87 20.35 -31.43
C TYR A 132 38.74 21.25 -30.94
N VAL A 133 38.02 20.77 -29.93
CA VAL A 133 37.04 21.56 -29.17
C VAL A 133 36.99 21.04 -27.74
N GLN A 134 36.90 21.97 -26.79
CA GLN A 134 36.85 21.64 -25.37
C GLN A 134 35.81 22.50 -24.66
N PHE A 135 34.85 21.83 -24.03
CA PHE A 135 33.79 22.45 -23.24
C PHE A 135 33.97 22.14 -21.76
N GLU A 136 33.46 23.04 -20.93
CA GLU A 136 33.20 22.74 -19.53
C GLU A 136 31.70 22.83 -19.22
N ILE A 137 31.27 21.93 -18.34
CA ILE A 137 29.88 21.79 -17.92
C ILE A 137 29.79 22.24 -16.47
N LEU A 138 29.15 23.38 -16.27
CA LEU A 138 28.89 23.99 -14.98
C LEU A 138 27.44 23.70 -14.61
N GLY A 139 27.23 22.98 -13.52
CA GLY A 139 25.91 22.67 -13.00
C GLY A 139 25.64 23.45 -11.72
N THR A 140 24.42 23.95 -11.58
CA THR A 140 23.98 24.51 -10.31
C THR A 140 23.59 23.38 -9.38
N THR A 141 24.21 23.32 -8.21
CA THR A 141 23.69 22.48 -7.12
C THR A 141 22.69 23.32 -6.35
N TYR A 142 21.45 22.83 -6.25
CA TYR A 142 20.43 23.48 -5.43
C TYR A 142 20.52 22.94 -4.00
N SER A 143 20.77 23.83 -3.04
CA SER A 143 20.65 23.52 -1.62
C SER A 143 19.79 24.60 -0.95
N GLU A 144 18.72 24.21 -0.27
CA GLU A 144 17.85 25.15 0.45
C GLU A 144 18.59 25.88 1.59
N THR A 145 19.68 25.31 2.12
CA THR A 145 20.46 25.90 3.23
C THR A 145 21.64 26.77 2.79
N PHE A 146 22.21 26.51 1.62
CA PHE A 146 23.41 27.20 1.12
C PHE A 146 23.15 28.08 -0.12
N GLY A 147 21.92 28.11 -0.63
CA GLY A 147 21.58 28.80 -1.87
C GLY A 147 22.02 28.02 -3.11
N LYS A 148 21.96 28.69 -4.26
CA LYS A 148 22.40 28.11 -5.54
C LYS A 148 23.90 28.28 -5.68
N ASP A 149 24.63 27.18 -5.62
CA ASP A 149 26.07 27.17 -5.85
C ASP A 149 26.37 26.66 -7.27
N MET A 150 27.36 27.26 -7.92
CA MET A 150 27.82 26.85 -9.25
C MET A 150 29.01 25.92 -9.11
N ARG A 151 28.87 24.68 -9.57
CA ARG A 151 29.94 23.69 -9.52
C ARG A 151 30.26 23.17 -10.91
N LYS A 152 31.55 23.02 -11.19
CA LYS A 152 32.01 22.27 -12.37
C LYS A 152 31.68 20.79 -12.19
N LEU A 153 30.76 20.28 -13.01
CA LEU A 153 30.32 18.88 -12.97
C LEU A 153 31.20 17.98 -13.82
N ALA A 154 31.55 18.45 -15.02
CA ALA A 154 32.32 17.69 -15.98
C ALA A 154 33.01 18.62 -16.99
N THR A 155 33.95 18.05 -17.73
CA THR A 155 34.52 18.62 -18.95
C THR A 155 34.20 17.70 -20.11
N TRP A 156 34.08 18.26 -21.32
CA TRP A 156 33.95 17.48 -22.53
C TRP A 156 35.06 17.90 -23.50
N ASP A 157 35.80 16.93 -24.02
CA ASP A 157 36.81 17.17 -25.05
C ASP A 157 36.56 16.26 -26.26
N SER A 158 37.12 16.65 -27.41
CA SER A 158 36.97 15.92 -28.67
C SER A 158 37.65 14.55 -28.71
N GLU A 159 38.55 14.24 -27.76
CA GLU A 159 39.37 13.03 -27.77
C GLU A 159 38.86 11.93 -26.83
N LYS A 160 38.50 12.31 -25.61
CA LYS A 160 38.07 11.45 -24.49
C LYS A 160 36.57 11.58 -24.24
N GLY A 161 35.90 12.56 -24.85
CA GLY A 161 34.48 12.78 -24.68
C GLY A 161 34.18 13.37 -23.29
N LEU A 162 33.15 12.85 -22.62
CA LEU A 162 32.75 13.33 -21.31
C LEU A 162 33.71 12.83 -20.22
N ASN A 163 34.37 13.77 -19.54
CA ASN A 163 35.21 13.52 -18.38
C ASN A 163 34.58 14.16 -17.15
N GLY A 164 33.93 13.33 -16.32
CA GLY A 164 33.22 13.74 -15.11
C GLY A 164 31.92 12.96 -14.94
N SER A 165 31.09 13.38 -13.98
CA SER A 165 29.77 12.79 -13.75
C SER A 165 28.71 13.87 -13.70
N LEU A 166 27.66 13.70 -14.49
CA LEU A 166 26.46 14.54 -14.45
C LEU A 166 25.40 13.98 -13.49
N GLN A 167 25.66 12.81 -12.89
CA GLN A 167 24.76 12.20 -11.92
C GLN A 167 24.88 12.93 -10.59
N GLU A 168 23.88 13.75 -10.30
CA GLU A 168 23.65 14.23 -8.95
C GLU A 168 22.97 13.12 -8.14
N ARG A 169 23.48 12.87 -6.94
CA ARG A 169 22.70 12.18 -5.91
C ARG A 169 21.54 13.11 -5.58
N PRO A 170 20.27 12.69 -5.71
CA PRO A 170 19.16 13.53 -5.29
C PRO A 170 19.33 13.80 -3.78
N MET A 171 19.80 15.00 -3.43
CA MET A 171 19.77 15.49 -2.06
C MET A 171 18.34 15.98 -1.80
N GLY A 172 17.45 15.04 -1.49
CA GLY A 172 16.08 15.35 -1.09
C GLY A 172 15.01 14.62 -1.89
N SER A 173 13.80 14.63 -1.33
CA SER A 173 12.60 14.12 -1.98
C SER A 173 12.18 15.07 -3.10
N ARG A 174 11.86 14.51 -4.28
CA ARG A 174 11.35 15.28 -5.45
C ARG A 174 10.01 15.99 -5.19
N LEU A 175 9.35 15.69 -4.08
CA LEU A 175 8.05 16.23 -3.71
C LEU A 175 8.15 17.44 -2.77
N GLN A 176 9.36 17.83 -2.38
CA GLN A 176 9.57 18.91 -1.43
C GLN A 176 9.01 20.24 -1.95
N GLY A 177 8.14 20.88 -1.17
CA GLY A 177 7.50 22.16 -1.53
C GLY A 177 6.29 22.09 -2.48
N LEU A 178 5.93 20.91 -3.00
CA LEU A 178 4.70 20.74 -3.77
C LEU A 178 3.48 20.64 -2.85
N THR A 179 2.32 21.12 -3.30
CA THR A 179 1.04 20.94 -2.61
C THR A 179 0.18 19.95 -3.39
N LEU A 180 -0.10 18.79 -2.82
CA LEU A 180 -0.88 17.72 -3.46
C LEU A 180 -2.36 17.83 -3.08
N LYS A 181 -3.23 17.76 -4.07
CA LYS A 181 -4.68 17.68 -3.86
C LYS A 181 -5.09 16.25 -3.58
N VAL A 182 -5.56 15.99 -2.36
CA VAL A 182 -5.87 14.65 -1.88
C VAL A 182 -7.38 14.49 -1.75
N VAL A 183 -7.97 13.63 -2.59
CA VAL A 183 -9.39 13.26 -2.47
C VAL A 183 -9.59 12.16 -1.43
N THR A 184 -10.66 12.24 -0.67
CA THR A 184 -11.02 11.23 0.32
C THR A 184 -12.53 10.95 0.39
N VAL A 185 -12.90 9.88 1.07
CA VAL A 185 -14.27 9.51 1.45
C VAL A 185 -14.31 9.36 2.96
N LEU A 186 -15.37 9.90 3.58
CA LEU A 186 -15.62 9.78 5.01
C LEU A 186 -15.98 8.33 5.34
N GLU A 187 -15.06 7.64 6.00
CA GLU A 187 -15.23 6.27 6.45
C GLU A 187 -14.58 6.14 7.83
N GLU A 188 -15.36 5.82 8.87
CA GLU A 188 -14.83 5.67 10.21
C GLU A 188 -14.18 4.29 10.39
N PRO A 189 -13.00 4.16 11.04
CA PRO A 189 -12.18 5.19 11.70
C PRO A 189 -11.06 5.78 10.83
N PHE A 190 -11.08 5.56 9.50
CA PHE A 190 -10.02 5.98 8.59
C PHE A 190 -9.98 7.49 8.37
N VAL A 191 -11.16 8.08 8.18
CA VAL A 191 -11.37 9.51 7.89
C VAL A 191 -12.67 9.92 8.57
N MET A 192 -12.54 10.61 9.71
CA MET A 192 -13.69 11.05 10.52
C MET A 192 -13.92 12.57 10.43
N GLY A 193 -15.15 13.02 10.65
CA GLY A 193 -15.50 14.43 10.86
C GLY A 193 -15.98 15.19 9.62
N ARG A 194 -17.02 16.01 9.80
CA ARG A 194 -17.54 16.96 8.79
C ARG A 194 -16.65 18.18 8.64
N ASP A 195 -16.05 18.63 9.74
CA ASP A 195 -15.07 19.71 9.74
C ASP A 195 -13.65 19.12 9.83
N ILE A 196 -13.01 19.01 8.66
CA ILE A 196 -11.63 18.54 8.50
C ILE A 196 -10.65 19.38 9.35
N LEU A 197 -11.02 20.63 9.68
CA LEU A 197 -10.21 21.59 10.43
C LEU A 197 -10.39 21.56 11.96
N VAL A 198 -11.49 21.00 12.50
CA VAL A 198 -11.83 21.15 13.94
C VAL A 198 -11.70 19.84 14.74
N SER A 199 -11.56 18.69 14.08
CA SER A 199 -11.48 17.39 14.76
C SER A 199 -10.06 16.83 14.80
N GLN A 200 -9.27 17.27 15.79
CA GLN A 200 -8.01 16.65 16.24
C GLN A 200 -8.21 15.23 16.85
N ARG A 201 -9.03 14.37 16.23
CA ARG A 201 -9.25 13.00 16.70
C ARG A 201 -8.85 12.03 15.60
N TYR A 202 -7.63 11.52 15.75
CA TYR A 202 -7.04 10.30 15.16
C TYR A 202 -7.78 9.72 13.96
N LYS A 203 -7.21 9.89 12.75
CA LYS A 203 -7.80 9.37 11.50
C LYS A 203 -6.72 8.54 10.84
N PHE A 204 -6.89 7.21 10.80
CA PHE A 204 -5.81 6.29 10.40
C PHE A 204 -5.20 6.65 9.03
N SER A 205 -6.04 6.93 8.03
CA SER A 205 -5.55 7.31 6.69
C SER A 205 -4.87 8.67 6.68
N ILE A 206 -5.31 9.63 7.51
CA ILE A 206 -4.70 10.96 7.58
C ILE A 206 -3.35 10.89 8.30
N ASP A 207 -3.21 10.06 9.32
CA ASP A 207 -1.95 9.85 10.02
C ASP A 207 -0.89 9.26 9.07
N VAL A 208 -1.31 8.34 8.18
CA VAL A 208 -0.45 7.83 7.09
C VAL A 208 -0.06 8.94 6.12
N LEU A 209 -1.00 9.79 5.68
CA LEU A 209 -0.69 10.92 4.80
C LEU A 209 0.29 11.90 5.44
N ASP A 210 0.09 12.22 6.73
CA ASP A 210 0.92 13.15 7.49
C ASP A 210 2.34 12.60 7.69
N ALA A 211 2.47 11.29 7.96
CA ALA A 211 3.77 10.63 8.03
C ALA A 211 4.51 10.68 6.67
N LEU A 212 3.79 10.45 5.56
CA LEU A 212 4.35 10.56 4.22
C LEU A 212 4.77 11.99 3.90
N ALA A 213 3.94 12.98 4.23
CA ALA A 213 4.20 14.40 4.02
C ALA A 213 5.45 14.86 4.78
N LYS A 214 5.60 14.44 6.05
CA LYS A 214 6.78 14.72 6.87
C LYS A 214 8.04 14.04 6.34
N ALA A 215 7.94 12.79 5.89
CA ALA A 215 9.09 12.04 5.37
C ALA A 215 9.55 12.53 3.99
N LEU A 216 8.62 13.01 3.15
CA LEU A 216 8.89 13.39 1.76
C LEU A 216 8.83 14.90 1.50
N GLY A 217 8.51 15.72 2.50
CA GLY A 217 8.57 17.18 2.44
C GLY A 217 7.48 17.87 1.61
N PHE A 218 6.37 17.20 1.28
CA PHE A 218 5.27 17.80 0.53
C PHE A 218 4.19 18.36 1.45
N LYS A 219 3.44 19.35 0.94
CA LYS A 219 2.20 19.86 1.53
C LYS A 219 1.01 19.19 0.87
N TYR A 220 -0.14 19.17 1.54
CA TYR A 220 -1.33 18.55 0.98
C TYR A 220 -2.59 19.31 1.39
N ASP A 221 -3.59 19.28 0.51
CA ASP A 221 -4.93 19.79 0.75
C ASP A 221 -5.92 18.64 0.59
N ILE A 222 -6.66 18.33 1.66
CA ILE A 222 -7.63 17.23 1.66
C ILE A 222 -9.01 17.78 1.30
N TYR A 223 -9.70 17.10 0.37
CA TYR A 223 -11.09 17.38 0.06
C TYR A 223 -11.89 16.07 -0.09
N GLN A 224 -13.20 16.15 0.16
CA GLN A 224 -14.08 14.99 0.05
C GLN A 224 -14.60 14.81 -1.38
N ALA A 225 -14.69 13.56 -1.85
CA ALA A 225 -15.36 13.23 -3.10
C ALA A 225 -16.82 13.76 -3.11
N PRO A 226 -17.27 14.47 -4.15
CA PRO A 226 -18.58 15.14 -4.16
C PRO A 226 -19.78 14.20 -3.97
N ASP A 227 -19.67 12.97 -4.45
CA ASP A 227 -20.71 11.95 -4.33
C ASP A 227 -20.52 11.04 -3.11
N GLY A 228 -19.44 11.23 -2.33
CA GLY A 228 -19.13 10.45 -1.13
C GLY A 228 -18.86 8.96 -1.39
N ARG A 229 -18.55 8.57 -2.64
CA ARG A 229 -18.35 7.16 -3.01
C ARG A 229 -16.89 6.87 -3.38
N TYR A 230 -16.49 5.60 -3.21
CA TYR A 230 -15.16 5.13 -3.62
C TYR A 230 -14.97 5.22 -5.13
N GLY A 231 -16.01 4.88 -5.89
CA GLY A 231 -16.00 4.83 -7.35
C GLY A 231 -16.29 3.43 -7.87
N HIS A 232 -17.24 3.37 -8.80
CA HIS A 232 -17.59 2.19 -9.58
C HIS A 232 -17.65 2.56 -11.07
N GLN A 233 -17.49 1.54 -11.91
CA GLN A 233 -17.59 1.71 -13.34
C GLN A 233 -19.07 1.79 -13.75
N LEU A 234 -19.42 2.87 -14.44
CA LEU A 234 -20.73 3.11 -15.02
C LEU A 234 -20.86 2.37 -16.36
N HIS A 235 -22.09 2.17 -16.85
CA HIS A 235 -22.36 1.49 -18.13
C HIS A 235 -21.68 2.13 -19.35
N ASN A 236 -21.38 3.43 -19.29
CA ASN A 236 -20.68 4.17 -20.33
C ASN A 236 -19.15 4.07 -20.20
N THR A 237 -18.62 3.11 -19.43
CA THR A 237 -17.19 2.92 -19.10
C THR A 237 -16.53 4.03 -18.28
N SER A 238 -17.26 5.10 -17.93
CA SER A 238 -16.76 6.15 -17.04
C SER A 238 -16.80 5.72 -15.57
N TRP A 239 -16.09 6.44 -14.71
CA TRP A 239 -16.04 6.18 -13.28
C TRP A 239 -16.51 7.38 -12.48
N ASN A 240 -17.21 7.11 -11.39
CA ASN A 240 -17.57 8.11 -10.37
C ASN A 240 -16.68 8.00 -9.13
N GLY A 241 -17.02 8.70 -8.05
CA GLY A 241 -16.29 8.64 -6.79
C GLY A 241 -14.85 9.14 -6.85
N MET A 242 -14.07 8.72 -5.87
CA MET A 242 -12.62 9.03 -5.80
C MET A 242 -11.87 8.55 -7.05
N ILE A 243 -12.23 7.39 -7.61
CA ILE A 243 -11.61 6.89 -8.85
C ILE A 243 -11.86 7.86 -10.02
N GLY A 244 -13.10 8.36 -10.16
CA GLY A 244 -13.44 9.36 -11.17
C GLY A 244 -12.68 10.69 -11.00
N GLU A 245 -12.47 11.13 -9.76
CA GLU A 245 -11.66 12.33 -9.45
C GLU A 245 -10.20 12.17 -9.91
N LEU A 246 -9.60 10.98 -9.73
CA LEU A 246 -8.25 10.66 -10.20
C LEU A 246 -8.16 10.57 -11.73
N ILE A 247 -9.12 9.89 -12.38
CA ILE A 247 -9.15 9.79 -13.86
C ILE A 247 -9.31 11.17 -14.50
N SER A 248 -10.14 12.04 -13.92
CA SER A 248 -10.30 13.42 -14.38
C SER A 248 -9.15 14.34 -13.99
N LYS A 249 -8.14 13.84 -13.26
CA LYS A 249 -6.98 14.60 -12.75
C LYS A 249 -7.36 15.83 -11.93
N ARG A 250 -8.50 15.76 -11.22
CA ARG A 250 -8.91 16.81 -10.27
C ARG A 250 -8.19 16.66 -8.92
N ALA A 251 -7.95 15.41 -8.52
CA ALA A 251 -7.04 15.03 -7.44
C ALA A 251 -5.72 14.49 -7.98
N ASP A 252 -4.66 14.67 -7.19
CA ASP A 252 -3.34 14.10 -7.42
C ASP A 252 -3.18 12.74 -6.70
N LEU A 253 -3.84 12.59 -5.54
CA LEU A 253 -3.81 11.39 -4.71
C LEU A 253 -5.20 11.10 -4.14
N ALA A 254 -5.50 9.83 -3.89
CA ALA A 254 -6.66 9.42 -3.11
C ALA A 254 -6.21 8.63 -1.89
N ILE A 255 -6.71 8.99 -0.70
CA ILE A 255 -6.42 8.25 0.52
C ILE A 255 -7.70 8.04 1.34
N SER A 256 -8.04 6.78 1.58
CA SER A 256 -9.18 6.33 2.38
C SER A 256 -9.05 4.81 2.57
N ALA A 257 -10.09 4.16 3.10
CA ALA A 257 -10.25 2.70 3.17
C ALA A 257 -10.54 2.08 1.78
N ILE A 258 -9.70 2.36 0.79
CA ILE A 258 -9.93 1.93 -0.59
C ILE A 258 -9.46 0.49 -0.82
N THR A 259 -10.32 -0.32 -1.44
CA THR A 259 -10.00 -1.68 -1.86
C THR A 259 -9.40 -1.71 -3.25
N ILE A 260 -8.28 -2.43 -3.41
CA ILE A 260 -7.65 -2.70 -4.71
C ILE A 260 -8.45 -3.79 -5.43
N THR A 261 -8.92 -3.49 -6.64
CA THR A 261 -9.58 -4.47 -7.53
C THR A 261 -8.98 -4.37 -8.93
N PRO A 262 -9.01 -5.45 -9.74
CA PRO A 262 -8.45 -5.43 -11.09
C PRO A 262 -9.06 -4.34 -11.98
N GLU A 263 -10.36 -4.06 -11.82
CA GLU A 263 -11.08 -3.04 -12.58
C GLU A 263 -10.56 -1.64 -12.24
N ARG A 264 -10.30 -1.37 -10.96
CA ARG A 264 -9.71 -0.09 -10.52
C ARG A 264 -8.25 0.03 -10.96
N GLU A 265 -7.48 -1.04 -10.83
CA GLU A 265 -6.07 -1.07 -11.25
C GLU A 265 -5.90 -0.86 -12.77
N SER A 266 -6.92 -1.23 -13.56
CA SER A 266 -6.91 -0.96 -15.01
C SER A 266 -7.02 0.52 -15.39
N VAL A 267 -7.45 1.39 -14.47
CA VAL A 267 -7.68 2.83 -14.73
C VAL A 267 -6.87 3.76 -13.84
N VAL A 268 -6.39 3.27 -12.69
CA VAL A 268 -5.51 4.01 -11.77
C VAL A 268 -4.44 3.09 -11.19
N ASP A 269 -3.28 3.66 -10.88
CA ASP A 269 -2.22 2.90 -10.22
C ASP A 269 -2.39 2.93 -8.69
N PHE A 270 -2.16 1.79 -8.05
CA PHE A 270 -2.11 1.68 -6.59
C PHE A 270 -0.67 1.61 -6.08
N SER A 271 -0.45 2.17 -4.90
CA SER A 271 0.76 1.88 -4.13
C SER A 271 0.67 0.48 -3.51
N LYS A 272 1.72 0.06 -2.81
CA LYS A 272 1.63 -1.15 -1.98
C LYS A 272 0.58 -0.95 -0.90
N ARG A 273 -0.22 -1.99 -0.66
CA ARG A 273 -1.19 -2.03 0.43
C ARG A 273 -0.54 -1.67 1.77
N TYR A 274 -1.21 -0.80 2.51
CA TYR A 274 -0.82 -0.42 3.87
C TYR A 274 -1.55 -1.25 4.94
N MET A 275 -2.59 -2.00 4.55
CA MET A 275 -3.38 -2.86 5.43
C MET A 275 -3.93 -4.05 4.62
N ASP A 276 -4.01 -5.23 5.23
CA ASP A 276 -4.70 -6.39 4.66
C ASP A 276 -6.19 -6.33 4.99
N TYR A 277 -7.03 -6.70 4.02
CA TYR A 277 -8.49 -6.68 4.15
C TYR A 277 -9.06 -8.11 4.18
N SER A 278 -10.14 -8.29 4.92
CA SER A 278 -10.95 -9.51 4.94
C SER A 278 -12.43 -9.14 5.04
N VAL A 279 -13.29 -9.88 4.34
CA VAL A 279 -14.74 -9.69 4.42
C VAL A 279 -15.27 -10.48 5.61
N GLY A 280 -15.94 -9.79 6.54
CA GLY A 280 -16.61 -10.40 7.69
C GLY A 280 -18.11 -10.56 7.47
N ILE A 281 -18.73 -11.46 8.26
CA ILE A 281 -20.19 -11.60 8.37
C ILE A 281 -20.60 -10.99 9.71
N LEU A 282 -21.48 -9.97 9.68
CA LEU A 282 -22.03 -9.34 10.88
C LEU A 282 -23.39 -9.95 11.20
N ILE A 283 -23.57 -10.45 12.43
CA ILE A 283 -24.83 -11.05 12.90
C ILE A 283 -25.17 -10.45 14.26
N LYS A 284 -26.45 -10.13 14.49
CA LYS A 284 -26.93 -9.65 15.80
C LYS A 284 -26.63 -10.72 16.86
N LYS A 285 -26.08 -10.30 18.00
CA LYS A 285 -25.91 -11.19 19.16
C LYS A 285 -27.29 -11.76 19.57
N PRO A 286 -27.45 -13.10 19.64
CA PRO A 286 -28.71 -13.70 20.06
C PRO A 286 -29.05 -13.28 21.50
N GLU A 287 -30.32 -12.99 21.74
CA GLU A 287 -30.83 -12.71 23.09
C GLU A 287 -31.00 -14.04 23.83
N GLU A 288 -30.32 -14.20 24.96
CA GLU A 288 -30.45 -15.38 25.82
C GLU A 288 -31.81 -15.34 26.52
N ARG A 289 -32.74 -16.22 26.12
CA ARG A 289 -34.01 -16.41 26.82
C ARG A 289 -33.92 -17.64 27.72
N ILE A 290 -33.87 -17.40 29.03
CA ILE A 290 -33.97 -18.48 30.01
C ILE A 290 -35.43 -18.96 30.02
N SER A 291 -35.67 -20.11 29.40
CA SER A 291 -36.96 -20.78 29.47
C SER A 291 -37.07 -21.51 30.81
N ILE A 292 -38.21 -21.42 31.51
CA ILE A 292 -38.48 -22.20 32.74
C ILE A 292 -38.40 -23.71 32.53
N PHE A 293 -38.56 -24.18 31.28
CA PHE A 293 -38.39 -25.59 30.92
C PHE A 293 -36.93 -26.07 30.94
N SER A 294 -35.96 -25.15 31.07
CA SER A 294 -34.54 -25.48 31.29
C SER A 294 -34.30 -26.30 32.55
N LEU A 295 -35.22 -26.27 33.53
CA LEU A 295 -35.16 -27.12 34.72
C LEU A 295 -35.28 -28.61 34.39
N PHE A 296 -35.93 -28.99 33.28
CA PHE A 296 -36.03 -30.39 32.85
C PHE A 296 -34.90 -30.83 31.93
N ALA A 297 -34.13 -29.89 31.37
CA ALA A 297 -33.02 -30.15 30.46
C ALA A 297 -31.84 -30.98 31.03
N PRO A 298 -31.56 -31.03 32.36
CA PRO A 298 -30.40 -31.79 32.88
C PRO A 298 -30.46 -33.30 32.65
N PHE A 299 -31.64 -33.85 32.35
CA PHE A 299 -31.83 -35.25 32.00
C PHE A 299 -32.63 -35.39 30.71
N ASP A 300 -32.26 -36.38 29.90
CA ASP A 300 -33.05 -36.77 28.75
C ASP A 300 -34.46 -37.21 29.16
N PHE A 301 -35.43 -36.95 28.29
CA PHE A 301 -36.82 -37.36 28.54
C PHE A 301 -36.97 -38.87 28.80
N ALA A 302 -36.12 -39.70 28.19
CA ALA A 302 -36.08 -41.14 28.46
C ALA A 302 -35.70 -41.46 29.93
N VAL A 303 -34.76 -40.72 30.52
CA VAL A 303 -34.35 -40.92 31.92
C VAL A 303 -35.48 -40.49 32.87
N TRP A 304 -36.16 -39.38 32.55
CA TRP A 304 -37.36 -38.96 33.28
C TRP A 304 -38.45 -40.04 33.26
N ALA A 305 -38.71 -40.64 32.10
CA ALA A 305 -39.66 -41.73 31.97
C ALA A 305 -39.24 -42.98 32.78
N CYS A 306 -37.96 -43.33 32.79
CA CYS A 306 -37.42 -44.42 33.60
C CYS A 306 -37.60 -44.17 35.11
N ILE A 307 -37.34 -42.95 35.59
CA ILE A 307 -37.54 -42.56 36.99
C ILE A 307 -39.04 -42.68 37.36
N ALA A 308 -39.92 -42.15 36.50
CA ALA A 308 -41.37 -42.22 36.71
C ALA A 308 -41.88 -43.67 36.74
N ALA A 309 -41.31 -44.57 35.94
CA ALA A 309 -41.64 -45.99 35.94
C ALA A 309 -41.04 -46.75 37.14
N ALA A 310 -39.85 -46.36 37.61
CA ALA A 310 -39.18 -47.01 38.74
C ALA A 310 -39.94 -46.82 40.07
N ILE A 311 -40.60 -45.67 40.27
CA ILE A 311 -41.35 -45.36 41.50
C ILE A 311 -42.50 -46.37 41.75
N PRO A 312 -43.41 -46.64 40.79
CA PRO A 312 -44.40 -47.69 40.92
C PRO A 312 -43.80 -49.09 41.07
N VAL A 313 -42.73 -49.42 40.33
CA VAL A 313 -42.11 -50.76 40.38
C VAL A 313 -41.57 -51.06 41.78
N VAL A 314 -40.84 -50.12 42.38
CA VAL A 314 -40.32 -50.26 43.75
C VAL A 314 -41.46 -50.21 44.78
N GLY A 315 -42.50 -49.39 44.54
CA GLY A 315 -43.70 -49.36 45.37
C GLY A 315 -44.45 -50.70 45.40
N VAL A 316 -44.59 -51.36 44.25
CA VAL A 316 -45.17 -52.70 44.13
C VAL A 316 -44.30 -53.73 44.84
N LEU A 317 -42.97 -53.67 44.68
CA LEU A 317 -42.04 -54.57 45.37
C LEU A 317 -42.17 -54.46 46.89
N ILE A 318 -42.23 -53.23 47.42
CA ILE A 318 -42.44 -52.98 48.85
C ILE A 318 -43.82 -53.48 49.32
N PHE A 319 -44.86 -53.26 48.51
CA PHE A 319 -46.21 -53.77 48.81
C PHE A 319 -46.24 -55.30 48.91
N VAL A 320 -45.60 -56.00 47.96
CA VAL A 320 -45.50 -57.47 47.96
C VAL A 320 -44.72 -57.96 49.19
N LEU A 321 -43.59 -57.33 49.51
CA LEU A 321 -42.79 -57.68 50.69
C LEU A 321 -43.55 -57.48 52.00
N ASN A 322 -44.33 -56.39 52.11
CA ASN A 322 -45.20 -56.14 53.27
C ASN A 322 -46.32 -57.18 53.38
N ARG A 323 -46.89 -57.64 52.26
CA ARG A 323 -47.91 -58.70 52.27
C ARG A 323 -47.33 -60.05 52.68
N ILE A 324 -46.16 -60.42 52.18
CA ILE A 324 -45.46 -61.66 52.57
C ILE A 324 -45.13 -61.63 54.07
N GLN A 325 -44.66 -60.50 54.59
CA GLN A 325 -44.40 -60.33 56.01
C GLN A 325 -45.66 -60.42 56.87
N ALA A 326 -46.77 -59.80 56.44
CA ALA A 326 -48.05 -59.88 57.12
C ALA A 326 -48.57 -61.33 57.20
N VAL A 327 -48.43 -62.10 56.13
CA VAL A 327 -48.80 -63.54 56.10
C VAL A 327 -47.91 -64.36 57.02
N ARG A 328 -46.59 -64.13 57.02
CA ARG A 328 -45.65 -64.81 57.94
C ARG A 328 -45.93 -64.48 59.41
N ALA A 329 -46.25 -63.23 59.73
CA ALA A 329 -46.58 -62.80 61.09
C ALA A 329 -47.89 -63.41 61.60
N GLN A 330 -48.91 -63.54 60.74
CA GLN A 330 -50.17 -64.24 61.05
C GLN A 330 -49.93 -65.73 61.35
N SER A 331 -48.97 -66.35 60.67
CA SER A 331 -48.61 -67.76 60.86
C SER A 331 -47.83 -68.03 62.15
N ALA A 332 -47.23 -66.99 62.76
CA ALA A 332 -46.34 -67.10 63.93
C ALA A 332 -46.98 -66.64 65.26
N GLY A 333 -48.30 -66.34 65.28
CA GLY A 333 -49.04 -66.01 66.51
C GLY A 333 -48.65 -64.69 67.21
N GLN A 334 -47.92 -63.79 66.54
CA GLN A 334 -47.50 -62.50 67.10
C GLN A 334 -48.61 -61.43 66.98
N PRO A 335 -48.65 -60.41 67.87
CA PRO A 335 -49.62 -59.32 67.76
C PRO A 335 -49.47 -58.60 66.42
N ARG A 336 -50.61 -58.27 65.80
CA ARG A 336 -50.71 -57.57 64.51
C ARG A 336 -49.75 -56.37 64.45
N PRO A 337 -48.77 -56.32 63.53
CA PRO A 337 -48.12 -55.05 63.23
C PRO A 337 -49.15 -54.10 62.62
N SER A 338 -49.23 -52.90 63.17
CA SER A 338 -50.25 -51.86 62.99
C SER A 338 -50.19 -51.10 61.66
N THR A 339 -49.81 -51.75 60.56
CA THR A 339 -49.75 -51.09 59.25
C THR A 339 -50.24 -52.01 58.14
N THR A 340 -51.53 -51.90 57.80
CA THR A 340 -52.05 -52.35 56.51
C THR A 340 -51.48 -51.42 55.42
N ALA A 341 -50.24 -51.71 54.99
CA ALA A 341 -49.63 -51.01 53.86
C ALA A 341 -50.51 -51.23 52.60
N THR A 342 -51.28 -50.21 52.23
CA THR A 342 -52.00 -50.15 50.96
C THR A 342 -51.01 -49.90 49.83
N LEU A 343 -51.30 -50.34 48.60
CA LEU A 343 -50.42 -50.09 47.45
C LEU A 343 -50.11 -48.59 47.29
N HIS A 344 -51.12 -47.74 47.50
CA HIS A 344 -50.98 -46.29 47.51
C HIS A 344 -49.97 -45.81 48.56
N SER A 345 -50.06 -46.29 49.81
CA SER A 345 -49.08 -45.93 50.85
C SER A 345 -47.66 -46.37 50.52
N ALA A 346 -47.49 -47.54 49.89
CA ALA A 346 -46.16 -48.02 49.49
C ALA A 346 -45.54 -47.14 48.38
N ILE A 347 -46.33 -46.80 47.35
CA ILE A 347 -45.88 -45.89 46.28
C ILE A 347 -45.62 -44.49 46.84
N TRP A 348 -46.45 -44.00 47.76
CA TRP A 348 -46.27 -42.69 48.40
C TRP A 348 -44.98 -42.60 49.22
N ILE A 349 -44.62 -43.67 49.94
CA ILE A 349 -43.34 -43.74 50.68
C ILE A 349 -42.15 -43.71 49.72
N VAL A 350 -42.23 -44.46 48.60
CA VAL A 350 -41.17 -44.48 47.57
C VAL A 350 -41.03 -43.12 46.89
N TYR A 351 -42.15 -42.45 46.61
CA TYR A 351 -42.15 -41.09 46.08
C TYR A 351 -41.63 -40.06 47.10
N GLY A 352 -42.08 -40.11 48.35
CA GLY A 352 -41.64 -39.18 49.41
C GLY A 352 -40.15 -39.31 49.75
N THR A 353 -39.59 -40.51 49.63
CA THR A 353 -38.14 -40.72 49.74
C THR A 353 -37.38 -40.19 48.52
N PHE A 354 -37.94 -40.31 47.31
CA PHE A 354 -37.38 -39.72 46.09
C PHE A 354 -37.31 -38.19 46.15
N VAL A 355 -38.37 -37.54 46.64
CA VAL A 355 -38.42 -36.07 46.83
C VAL A 355 -37.70 -35.62 48.11
N GLN A 356 -37.01 -36.53 48.81
CA GLN A 356 -36.27 -36.26 50.05
C GLN A 356 -37.11 -35.67 51.19
N GLN A 357 -38.44 -35.83 51.16
CA GLN A 357 -39.34 -35.29 52.19
C GLN A 357 -39.42 -36.16 53.44
N GLY A 358 -38.94 -37.41 53.37
CA GLY A 358 -38.95 -38.35 54.49
C GLY A 358 -40.37 -38.79 54.87
N GLY A 359 -40.50 -39.96 55.48
CA GLY A 359 -41.76 -40.45 56.00
C GLY A 359 -41.51 -41.33 57.21
N GLU A 360 -42.30 -41.15 58.27
CA GLU A 360 -42.27 -42.02 59.43
C GLU A 360 -42.90 -43.36 59.06
N SER A 361 -42.07 -44.32 58.66
CA SER A 361 -42.50 -45.69 58.39
C SER A 361 -41.51 -46.64 59.04
N SER A 362 -41.98 -47.41 60.03
CA SER A 362 -41.17 -48.41 60.71
C SER A 362 -40.89 -49.59 59.78
N VAL A 363 -39.68 -49.64 59.23
CA VAL A 363 -39.21 -50.75 58.41
C VAL A 363 -38.80 -51.91 59.32
N ASN A 364 -39.72 -52.85 59.54
CA ASN A 364 -39.57 -53.91 60.54
C ASN A 364 -38.80 -55.16 60.06
N SER A 365 -38.49 -55.29 58.77
CA SER A 365 -37.83 -56.48 58.20
C SER A 365 -36.53 -56.18 57.47
N MET A 366 -35.54 -57.08 57.60
CA MET A 366 -34.24 -56.99 56.92
C MET A 366 -34.38 -56.89 55.39
N ALA A 367 -35.29 -57.65 54.78
CA ALA A 367 -35.52 -57.60 53.33
C ALA A 367 -36.03 -56.23 52.86
N MET A 368 -36.91 -55.60 53.65
CA MET A 368 -37.44 -54.26 53.36
C MET A 368 -36.37 -53.19 53.56
N ARG A 369 -35.47 -53.36 54.55
CA ARG A 369 -34.31 -52.47 54.73
C ARG A 369 -33.33 -52.52 53.57
N ILE A 370 -33.10 -53.69 52.98
CA ILE A 370 -32.22 -53.83 51.81
C ILE A 370 -32.84 -53.11 50.59
N VAL A 371 -34.13 -53.33 50.31
CA VAL A 371 -34.83 -52.65 49.21
C VAL A 371 -34.84 -51.13 49.43
N MET A 372 -35.17 -50.68 50.63
CA MET A 372 -35.18 -49.26 50.97
C MET A 372 -33.77 -48.64 50.90
N GLY A 373 -32.74 -49.35 51.36
CA GLY A 373 -31.34 -48.92 51.25
C GLY A 373 -30.87 -48.82 49.80
N SER A 374 -31.26 -49.76 48.94
CA SER A 374 -30.99 -49.69 47.51
C SER A 374 -31.71 -48.53 46.82
N TRP A 375 -32.96 -48.25 47.24
CA TRP A 375 -33.72 -47.10 46.77
C TRP A 375 -33.07 -45.79 47.22
N TRP A 376 -32.66 -45.68 48.49
CA TRP A 376 -31.95 -44.50 48.99
C TRP A 376 -30.65 -44.21 48.24
N LEU A 377 -29.87 -45.25 47.93
CA LEU A 377 -28.66 -45.08 47.13
C LEU A 377 -28.99 -44.60 45.72
N PHE A 378 -30.01 -45.17 45.09
CA PHE A 378 -30.49 -44.74 43.78
C PHE A 378 -30.97 -43.28 43.80
N THR A 379 -31.81 -42.89 44.77
CA THR A 379 -32.30 -41.51 44.89
C THR A 379 -31.17 -40.52 45.14
N LEU A 380 -30.16 -40.88 45.94
CA LEU A 380 -28.99 -40.04 46.19
C LEU A 380 -28.21 -39.80 44.90
N ILE A 381 -27.93 -40.84 44.12
CA ILE A 381 -27.20 -40.74 42.86
C ILE A 381 -27.97 -39.87 41.86
N VAL A 382 -29.29 -40.08 41.73
CA VAL A 382 -30.13 -39.30 40.81
C VAL A 382 -30.19 -37.83 41.22
N CYS A 383 -30.46 -37.52 42.49
CA CYS A 383 -30.48 -36.15 42.97
C CYS A 383 -29.13 -35.45 42.80
N SER A 384 -28.02 -36.13 43.15
CA SER A 384 -26.68 -35.58 42.99
C SER A 384 -26.29 -35.35 41.53
N SER A 385 -26.72 -36.23 40.62
CA SER A 385 -26.45 -36.08 39.19
C SER A 385 -27.29 -34.96 38.59
N TYR A 386 -28.55 -34.83 39.02
CA TYR A 386 -29.42 -33.74 38.60
C TYR A 386 -28.86 -32.39 39.05
N THR A 387 -28.45 -32.26 40.31
CA THR A 387 -27.89 -30.99 40.82
C THR A 387 -26.56 -30.64 40.14
N ALA A 388 -25.70 -31.63 39.89
CA ALA A 388 -24.45 -31.42 39.15
C ALA A 388 -24.70 -30.96 37.70
N ASN A 389 -25.59 -31.64 36.98
CA ASN A 389 -25.91 -31.31 35.59
C ASN A 389 -26.67 -29.98 35.48
N LEU A 390 -27.57 -29.67 36.41
CA LEU A 390 -28.27 -28.38 36.46
C LEU A 390 -27.27 -27.24 36.71
N ALA A 391 -26.33 -27.41 37.65
CA ALA A 391 -25.28 -26.43 37.89
C ALA A 391 -24.37 -26.25 36.65
N ALA A 392 -24.03 -27.33 35.95
CA ALA A 392 -23.30 -27.26 34.68
C ALA A 392 -24.11 -26.53 33.59
N PHE A 393 -25.41 -26.79 33.49
CA PHE A 393 -26.28 -26.17 32.50
C PHE A 393 -26.48 -24.67 32.75
N LEU A 394 -26.60 -24.25 34.01
CA LEU A 394 -26.74 -22.84 34.39
C LEU A 394 -25.45 -22.04 34.24
N THR A 395 -24.29 -22.69 34.27
CA THR A 395 -22.99 -22.03 34.10
C THR A 395 -22.54 -21.94 32.64
N VAL A 396 -23.06 -22.81 31.77
CA VAL A 396 -22.68 -22.85 30.35
C VAL A 396 -23.75 -22.16 29.50
N SER A 397 -23.64 -20.84 29.35
CA SER A 397 -24.26 -20.14 28.22
C SER A 397 -23.46 -20.40 26.95
N ARG A 398 -23.80 -21.45 26.20
CA ARG A 398 -23.20 -21.65 24.87
C ARG A 398 -23.73 -20.58 23.93
N MET A 399 -22.91 -19.57 23.63
CA MET A 399 -23.08 -18.77 22.42
C MET A 399 -22.69 -19.62 21.21
N ASP A 400 -23.49 -20.63 20.89
CA ASP A 400 -23.32 -21.40 19.66
C ASP A 400 -23.89 -20.56 18.51
N ASN A 401 -23.01 -19.79 17.87
CA ASN A 401 -23.33 -19.11 16.62
C ASN A 401 -23.44 -20.15 15.50
N PRO A 402 -24.61 -20.34 14.88
CA PRO A 402 -24.80 -21.38 13.86
C PRO A 402 -24.10 -21.06 12.54
N ILE A 403 -23.74 -19.79 12.30
CA ILE A 403 -23.10 -19.34 11.06
C ILE A 403 -21.70 -18.84 11.38
N ARG A 404 -20.69 -19.54 10.86
CA ARG A 404 -19.27 -19.14 10.97
C ARG A 404 -18.62 -18.93 9.60
N THR A 405 -19.13 -19.60 8.58
CA THR A 405 -18.59 -19.55 7.22
C THR A 405 -19.64 -19.09 6.21
N PHE A 406 -19.17 -18.62 5.06
CA PHE A 406 -20.02 -18.34 3.90
C PHE A 406 -20.77 -19.58 3.40
N GLN A 407 -20.21 -20.77 3.62
CA GLN A 407 -20.88 -22.02 3.27
C GLN A 407 -22.11 -22.26 4.15
N ASP A 408 -21.99 -22.02 5.46
CA ASP A 408 -23.12 -22.09 6.39
C ASP A 408 -24.20 -21.07 6.00
N LEU A 409 -23.78 -19.85 5.63
CA LEU A 409 -24.67 -18.79 5.19
C LEU A 409 -25.40 -19.11 3.88
N SER A 410 -24.78 -19.85 2.96
CA SER A 410 -25.40 -20.27 1.70
C SER A 410 -26.42 -21.40 1.86
N LYS A 411 -26.25 -22.27 2.87
CA LYS A 411 -27.13 -23.42 3.12
C LYS A 411 -28.36 -23.05 3.95
N GLN A 412 -28.24 -22.03 4.79
CA GLN A 412 -29.34 -21.58 5.65
C GLN A 412 -30.35 -20.74 4.87
N VAL A 413 -31.64 -20.91 5.18
CA VAL A 413 -32.76 -20.22 4.49
C VAL A 413 -33.51 -19.26 5.42
N GLU A 414 -33.20 -19.26 6.71
CA GLU A 414 -33.96 -18.53 7.74
C GLU A 414 -33.59 -17.04 7.81
N LEU A 415 -32.32 -16.71 7.60
CA LEU A 415 -31.80 -15.36 7.71
C LEU A 415 -31.55 -14.77 6.33
N SER A 416 -32.14 -13.61 6.07
CA SER A 416 -31.75 -12.76 4.94
C SER A 416 -30.35 -12.21 5.17
N TYR A 417 -29.55 -12.17 4.11
CA TYR A 417 -28.23 -11.53 4.11
C TYR A 417 -28.07 -10.62 2.90
N GLY A 418 -27.20 -9.64 3.05
CA GLY A 418 -27.04 -8.55 2.12
C GLY A 418 -25.65 -7.96 2.16
N THR A 419 -25.41 -6.98 1.31
CA THR A 419 -24.14 -6.26 1.23
C THR A 419 -24.40 -4.80 0.86
N VAL A 420 -23.37 -3.96 0.91
CA VAL A 420 -23.48 -2.56 0.51
C VAL A 420 -23.47 -2.49 -1.02
N ARG A 421 -24.43 -1.75 -1.59
CA ARG A 421 -24.54 -1.56 -3.04
C ARG A 421 -23.32 -0.83 -3.58
N ASP A 422 -22.91 -1.18 -4.80
CA ASP A 422 -21.75 -0.59 -5.50
C ASP A 422 -20.43 -0.69 -4.71
N SER A 423 -20.35 -1.58 -3.73
CA SER A 423 -19.11 -1.88 -3.00
C SER A 423 -18.22 -2.86 -3.76
N ALA A 424 -16.93 -2.87 -3.43
CA ALA A 424 -16.00 -3.86 -4.00
C ALA A 424 -16.43 -5.30 -3.68
N VAL A 425 -17.03 -5.53 -2.50
CA VAL A 425 -17.52 -6.84 -2.08
C VAL A 425 -18.75 -7.27 -2.89
N TYR A 426 -19.67 -6.35 -3.16
CA TYR A 426 -20.82 -6.60 -4.04
C TYR A 426 -20.37 -7.01 -5.44
N GLU A 427 -19.43 -6.27 -6.02
CA GLU A 427 -18.89 -6.58 -7.34
C GLU A 427 -18.13 -7.91 -7.35
N TYR A 428 -17.37 -8.20 -6.30
CA TYR A 428 -16.68 -9.46 -6.13
C TYR A 428 -17.64 -10.66 -6.14
N PHE A 429 -18.72 -10.60 -5.35
CA PHE A 429 -19.74 -11.66 -5.33
C PHE A 429 -20.47 -11.76 -6.67
N ARG A 430 -20.71 -10.64 -7.37
CA ARG A 430 -21.29 -10.65 -8.72
C ARG A 430 -20.39 -11.38 -9.71
N ALA A 431 -19.11 -11.01 -9.77
CA ALA A 431 -18.15 -11.59 -10.69
C ALA A 431 -17.91 -13.08 -10.41
N LYS A 432 -17.76 -13.47 -9.14
CA LYS A 432 -17.56 -14.87 -8.77
C LYS A 432 -18.84 -15.72 -8.88
N GLY A 433 -20.00 -15.16 -8.56
CA GLY A 433 -21.27 -15.88 -8.66
C GLY A 433 -21.79 -16.08 -10.08
N THR A 434 -21.35 -15.25 -11.04
CA THR A 434 -21.77 -15.34 -12.46
C THR A 434 -20.79 -16.10 -13.35
N ASN A 435 -19.62 -16.49 -12.84
CA ASN A 435 -18.61 -17.22 -13.61
C ASN A 435 -19.02 -18.70 -13.76
N PRO A 436 -19.29 -19.19 -14.99
CA PRO A 436 -19.72 -20.57 -15.21
C PRO A 436 -18.58 -21.60 -15.18
N LEU A 437 -17.31 -21.15 -15.27
CA LEU A 437 -16.13 -22.04 -15.35
C LEU A 437 -15.53 -22.35 -13.97
N GLU A 438 -15.57 -21.39 -13.04
CA GLU A 438 -15.09 -21.52 -11.66
C GLU A 438 -16.25 -21.46 -10.66
N GLN A 439 -17.32 -22.22 -10.92
CA GLN A 439 -18.54 -22.10 -10.13
C GLN A 439 -18.39 -22.76 -8.77
N ASP A 440 -17.90 -22.00 -7.79
CA ASP A 440 -18.11 -22.33 -6.39
C ASP A 440 -19.61 -22.20 -6.10
N SER A 441 -20.26 -23.32 -5.82
CA SER A 441 -21.70 -23.38 -5.52
C SER A 441 -22.11 -22.39 -4.44
N THR A 442 -21.19 -22.09 -3.52
CA THR A 442 -21.39 -21.16 -2.42
C THR A 442 -21.60 -19.73 -2.91
N PHE A 443 -20.67 -19.20 -3.72
CA PHE A 443 -20.75 -17.81 -4.18
C PHE A 443 -21.87 -17.58 -5.20
N ALA A 444 -22.19 -18.58 -6.02
CA ALA A 444 -23.33 -18.51 -6.93
C ALA A 444 -24.66 -18.44 -6.16
N GLU A 445 -24.82 -19.23 -5.10
CA GLU A 445 -26.05 -19.19 -4.28
C GLU A 445 -26.12 -17.90 -3.46
N LEU A 446 -25.00 -17.46 -2.87
CA LEU A 446 -24.90 -16.16 -2.20
C LEU A 446 -25.33 -15.01 -3.13
N TRP A 447 -24.82 -15.01 -4.36
CA TRP A 447 -25.18 -14.01 -5.36
C TRP A 447 -26.66 -14.09 -5.74
N ARG A 448 -27.24 -15.29 -5.88
CA ARG A 448 -28.67 -15.47 -6.17
C ARG A 448 -29.55 -14.86 -5.09
N THR A 449 -29.20 -15.03 -3.81
CA THR A 449 -29.95 -14.40 -2.72
C THR A 449 -29.76 -12.89 -2.70
N ILE A 450 -28.52 -12.40 -2.82
CA ILE A 450 -28.23 -10.96 -2.83
C ILE A 450 -28.92 -10.24 -4.00
N SER A 451 -28.93 -10.85 -5.19
CA SER A 451 -29.51 -10.29 -6.42
C SER A 451 -31.04 -10.40 -6.53
N LYS A 452 -31.69 -11.07 -5.58
CA LYS A 452 -33.16 -11.19 -5.53
C LYS A 452 -33.81 -9.80 -5.57
N ASN A 453 -34.88 -9.66 -6.36
CA ASN A 453 -35.57 -8.39 -6.61
C ASN A 453 -34.64 -7.25 -7.05
N GLY A 454 -33.62 -7.57 -7.87
CA GLY A 454 -32.64 -6.60 -8.35
C GLY A 454 -31.73 -6.06 -7.24
N GLY A 455 -31.60 -6.78 -6.13
CA GLY A 455 -30.82 -6.37 -4.96
C GLY A 455 -31.50 -5.31 -4.09
N ALA A 456 -32.72 -4.87 -4.41
CA ALA A 456 -33.41 -3.84 -3.62
C ALA A 456 -33.68 -4.27 -2.17
N ASP A 457 -33.97 -5.56 -1.96
CA ASP A 457 -34.35 -6.08 -0.64
C ASP A 457 -33.14 -6.32 0.27
N ASN A 458 -31.99 -6.66 -0.31
CA ASN A 458 -30.82 -7.11 0.44
C ASN A 458 -29.67 -6.09 0.42
N CYS A 459 -29.59 -5.21 -0.59
CA CYS A 459 -28.52 -4.23 -0.67
C CYS A 459 -28.84 -2.91 0.03
N VAL A 460 -27.99 -2.52 0.97
CA VAL A 460 -28.07 -1.24 1.68
C VAL A 460 -27.28 -0.14 0.97
N SER A 461 -27.64 1.11 1.19
CA SER A 461 -26.93 2.28 0.63
C SER A 461 -25.64 2.61 1.38
N SER A 462 -25.60 2.33 2.69
CA SER A 462 -24.46 2.60 3.55
C SER A 462 -24.28 1.50 4.61
N PRO A 463 -23.06 1.27 5.12
CA PRO A 463 -22.84 0.33 6.22
C PRO A 463 -23.69 0.63 7.46
N SER A 464 -23.89 1.92 7.77
CA SER A 464 -24.72 2.36 8.91
C SER A 464 -26.19 1.95 8.80
N GLU A 465 -26.73 1.89 7.58
CA GLU A 465 -28.08 1.35 7.33
C GLU A 465 -28.11 -0.17 7.59
N GLY A 466 -27.06 -0.88 7.17
CA GLY A 466 -26.91 -2.33 7.41
C GLY A 466 -26.71 -2.70 8.88
N ILE A 467 -26.22 -1.80 9.73
CA ILE A 467 -26.12 -2.01 11.18
C ILE A 467 -27.49 -1.87 11.87
N ARG A 468 -28.37 -1.02 11.32
CA ARG A 468 -29.71 -0.76 11.88
C ARG A 468 -30.73 -1.82 11.47
N LYS A 469 -30.60 -2.32 10.25
CA LYS A 469 -31.41 -3.39 9.68
C LYS A 469 -31.00 -4.72 10.29
#